data_AF-A0A2V3HMS3-F1
#
_entry.id   AF-A0A2V3HMS3-F1
#
_cell.length_a   1.000
_cell.length_b   1.000
_cell.length_c   1.000
_cell.angle_alpha   90.00
_cell.angle_beta   90.00
_cell.angle_gamma   90.00
#
_symmetry.space_group_name_H-M   'P 1'
#
loop_
_entity.id
_entity.type
_entity.pdbx_description
1 polymer ?
#
loop_
_entity_poly.entity_id
_entity_poly.type
_entity_poly.pdbx_seq_one_letter_code
_entity_poly.pdbx_strand_id
1 'polypeptide(L)' 'MIPLMHYVLFSSVLLLIGGYGVIRNRNAIVVLMSIEIMLTAA' A
#
# COMPACT_ATOMS: atom_id res chain seq x y z
N MET A 1 10.24 4.81 -22.78
CA MET A 1 10.58 5.09 -21.37
C MET A 1 9.28 5.40 -20.64
N ILE A 2 8.88 4.56 -19.70
CA ILE A 2 7.65 4.79 -18.90
C ILE A 2 7.97 5.96 -17.96
N PRO A 3 7.15 7.03 -17.93
CA PRO A 3 7.44 8.18 -17.10
C PRO A 3 7.44 7.78 -15.62
N LEU A 4 8.55 8.07 -14.94
CA LEU A 4 8.79 7.79 -13.51
C LEU A 4 7.65 8.28 -12.61
N MET A 5 6.96 9.37 -13.02
CA MET A 5 5.77 9.87 -12.35
C MET A 5 4.65 8.83 -12.18
N HIS A 6 4.42 7.96 -13.16
CA HIS A 6 3.33 6.96 -13.05
C HIS A 6 3.64 5.89 -12.00
N TYR A 7 4.92 5.52 -11.86
CA TYR A 7 5.34 4.53 -10.88
C TYR A 7 5.23 5.08 -9.45
N VAL A 8 5.70 6.31 -9.23
CA VAL A 8 5.61 6.99 -7.93
C VAL A 8 4.16 7.25 -7.52
N LEU A 9 3.30 7.62 -8.47
CA LEU A 9 1.87 7.85 -8.21
C LEU A 9 1.16 6.54 -7.83
N PHE A 10 1.46 5.44 -8.54
CA PHE A 10 0.89 4.12 -8.24
C PHE A 10 1.35 3.61 -6.87
N SER A 11 2.64 3.70 -6.54
CA SER A 11 3.17 3.36 -5.22
C SER A 11 2.56 4.20 -4.10
N SER A 12 2.36 5.50 -4.31
CA SER A 12 1.74 6.38 -3.31
C SER A 12 0.29 5.99 -3.01
N VAL A 13 -0.48 5.63 -4.05
CA VAL A 13 -1.87 5.16 -3.90
C VAL A 13 -1.91 3.82 -3.16
N LEU A 14 -1.03 2.88 -3.51
CA LEU A 14 -0.95 1.58 -2.83
C LEU A 14 -0.56 1.72 -1.35
N LEU A 15 0.36 2.64 -1.02
CA LEU A 15 0.76 2.95 0.35
C LEU A 15 -0.43 3.49 1.17
N LEU A 16 -1.24 4.38 0.60
CA LEU A 16 -2.45 4.92 1.25
C LEU A 16 -3.50 3.83 1.47
N ILE A 17 -3.68 2.90 0.53
CA ILE A 17 -4.61 1.77 0.66
C ILE A 17 -4.13 0.81 1.76
N GLY A 18 -2.83 0.49 1.79
CA GLY A 18 -2.23 -0.31 2.86
C GLY A 18 -2.41 0.34 4.23
N GLY A 19 -2.09 1.64 4.36
CA GLY A 19 -2.29 2.39 5.61
C GLY A 19 -3.76 2.45 6.06
N TYR A 20 -4.69 2.64 5.13
CA TYR A 20 -6.13 2.63 5.44
C TYR A 20 -6.61 1.24 5.89
N GLY A 21 -6.09 0.18 5.27
CA GLY A 21 -6.35 -1.22 5.64
C GLY A 21 -5.90 -1.55 7.06
N VAL A 22 -4.80 -0.97 7.53
CA VAL A 22 -4.27 -1.15 8.89
C VAL A 22 -5.18 -0.51 9.95
N ILE A 23 -5.69 0.71 9.71
CA ILE A 23 -6.48 1.46 10.71
C ILE A 23 -7.91 0.91 10.83
N ARG A 24 -8.52 0.46 9.73
CA ARG A 24 -9.94 0.06 9.69
C ARG A 24 -10.20 -1.34 10.26
N ASN A 25 -9.22 -2.24 10.23
CA ASN A 25 -9.45 -3.66 10.45
C ASN A 25 -8.91 -4.15 11.81
N ARG A 26 -9.78 -4.70 12.66
CA ARG A 26 -9.40 -5.38 13.92
C ARG A 26 -8.81 -6.78 13.70
N ASN A 27 -8.82 -7.29 12.46
CA ASN A 27 -8.29 -8.60 12.11
C ASN A 27 -6.81 -8.51 11.79
N ALA A 28 -5.97 -9.14 12.63
CA ALA A 28 -4.52 -9.14 12.48
C ALA A 28 -4.03 -9.67 11.11
N ILE A 29 -4.78 -10.58 10.47
CA ILE A 29 -4.46 -11.12 9.14
C ILE A 29 -4.58 -10.04 8.05
N VAL A 30 -5.61 -9.19 8.11
CA VAL A 30 -5.82 -8.11 7.14
C VAL A 30 -4.79 -7.00 7.31
N VAL A 31 -4.38 -6.75 8.56
CA VAL A 31 -3.28 -5.83 8.88
C VAL A 31 -1.96 -6.35 8.27
N LEU A 32 -1.63 -7.64 8.45
CA LEU A 32 -0.46 -8.28 7.83
C LEU A 32 -0.49 -8.20 6.30
N MET A 33 -1.64 -8.48 5.68
CA MET A 33 -1.79 -8.37 4.22
C MET A 33 -1.63 -6.92 3.72
N SER A 34 -2.06 -5.94 4.51
CA SER A 34 -1.87 -4.51 4.20
C SER A 34 -0.41 -4.08 4.32
N ILE A 35 0.35 -4.69 5.24
CA ILE A 35 1.80 -4.45 5.42
C ILE A 35 2.59 -5.00 4.23
N GLU A 36 2.26 -6.21 3.74
CA GLU A 36 2.87 -6.79 2.53
C GLU A 36 2.66 -5.90 1.29
N ILE A 37 1.46 -5.32 1.15
CA ILE A 37 1.14 -4.35 0.09
C ILE A 37 1.96 -3.06 0.25
N MET A 38 2.11 -2.57 1.48
CA MET A 38 2.88 -1.36 1.76
C MET A 38 4.38 -1.55 1.50
N LEU A 39 4.93 -2.73 1.83
CA LEU A 39 6.32 -3.11 1.56
C LEU A 39 6.60 -3.31 0.07
N THR A 40 5.62 -3.80 -0.69
CA THR A 40 5.72 -3.94 -2.15
C THR A 40 5.70 -2.58 -2.87
N ALA A 41 5.10 -1.56 -2.24
CA ALA A 41 5.00 -0.20 -2.80
C ALA A 41 6.22 0.68 -2.51
N ALA A 42 7.01 0.36 -1.49
CA ALA A 42 8.21 1.07 -1.05
C ALA A 42 9.46 0.61 -1.83
#